data_AF-A0A967LM60-F1
#
_entry.id   AF-A0A967LM60-F1
#
_cell.length_a   1.000
_cell.length_b   1.000
_cell.length_c   1.000
_cell.angle_alpha   90.00
_cell.angle_beta   90.00
_cell.angle_gamma   90.00
#
_symmetry.space_group_name_H-M   'P 1'
#
loop_
_entity.id
_entity.type
_entity.pdbx_description
1 polymer ?
#
loop_
_entity_poly.entity_id
_entity_poly.type
_entity_poly.pdbx_seq_one_letter_code
_entity_poly.pdbx_strand_id
1 'polypeptide(L)' 'MPEHRGLLTAREREILRDEVEVSRNYVYQIRSRIRDKIEALSTDVEILRESQPDLFEELVQALEL' A
#
# COMPACT_ATOMS: atom_id res chain seq x y z
N MET A 1 8.25 -7.74 -16.77
CA MET A 1 8.98 -7.26 -15.58
C MET A 1 7.92 -6.95 -14.55
N PRO A 2 7.96 -7.46 -13.30
CA PRO A 2 7.00 -6.96 -12.33
C PRO A 2 7.36 -5.50 -12.09
N GLU A 3 6.50 -4.61 -12.57
CA GLU A 3 6.54 -3.19 -12.21
C GLU A 3 6.59 -3.13 -10.68
N HIS A 4 7.56 -2.39 -10.14
CA HIS A 4 7.77 -2.29 -8.69
C HIS A 4 6.41 -1.95 -8.04
N ARG A 5 5.93 -2.82 -7.14
CA ARG A 5 4.63 -2.62 -6.49
C ARG A 5 4.77 -1.60 -5.35
N GLY A 6 3.86 -0.63 -5.29
CA GLY A 6 3.65 0.17 -4.08
C GLY A 6 2.90 -0.63 -3.00
N LEU A 7 2.13 0.04 -2.16
CA LEU A 7 1.35 -0.60 -1.09
C LEU A 7 0.37 -1.68 -1.59
N LEU A 8 -0.31 -1.39 -2.71
CA LEU A 8 -1.31 -2.27 -3.31
C LEU A 8 -0.74 -3.01 -4.51
N THR A 9 -1.06 -4.30 -4.59
CA THR A 9 -0.84 -5.10 -5.81
C THR A 9 -1.83 -4.70 -6.91
N ALA A 10 -1.55 -5.09 -8.16
CA ALA A 10 -2.50 -4.92 -9.26
C ALA A 10 -3.85 -5.58 -8.96
N ARG A 11 -3.82 -6.82 -8.45
CA ARG A 11 -5.04 -7.56 -8.12
C ARG A 11 -5.84 -6.92 -6.99
N GLU A 12 -5.17 -6.40 -5.96
CA GLU A 12 -5.87 -5.69 -4.88
C GLU A 12 -6.52 -4.40 -5.40
N ARG A 13 -5.89 -3.68 -6.34
CA ARG A 13 -6.49 -2.50 -6.98
C ARG A 13 -7.76 -2.86 -7.75
N GLU A 14 -7.75 -3.92 -8.54
CA GLU A 14 -8.94 -4.42 -9.26
C GLU A 14 -10.07 -4.76 -8.28
N ILE A 15 -9.77 -5.49 -7.21
CA ILE A 15 -10.75 -5.91 -6.19
C ILE A 15 -11.34 -4.69 -5.47
N LEU A 16 -10.52 -3.71 -5.08
CA LEU A 16 -10.99 -2.53 -4.36
C LEU A 16 -11.79 -1.55 -5.24
N ARG A 17 -11.61 -1.62 -6.55
CA ARG A 17 -12.35 -0.80 -7.54
C ARG A 17 -13.61 -1.49 -8.04
N ASP A 18 -13.96 -2.64 -7.48
CA ASP A 18 -15.07 -3.48 -7.92
C ASP A 18 -14.98 -3.87 -9.41
N GLU A 19 -13.76 -3.91 -9.98
CA GLU A 19 -13.51 -4.26 -11.38
C GLU A 19 -13.64 -5.78 -11.62
N VAL A 20 -13.71 -6.56 -10.55
CA VAL A 20 -13.83 -8.02 -10.57
C VAL A 20 -14.85 -8.51 -9.54
N GLU A 21 -15.70 -9.45 -9.95
CA GLU A 21 -16.69 -10.04 -9.05
C GLU A 21 -16.01 -11.03 -8.09
N VAL A 22 -16.06 -10.73 -6.79
CA VAL A 22 -15.56 -11.58 -5.72
C VAL A 22 -16.52 -11.55 -4.53
N SER A 23 -16.43 -12.56 -3.66
CA SER A 23 -17.28 -12.59 -2.47
C SER A 23 -17.00 -11.43 -1.51
N ARG A 24 -18.03 -10.95 -0.80
CA ARG A 24 -17.88 -9.95 0.26
C ARG A 24 -16.87 -10.35 1.34
N ASN A 25 -16.83 -11.64 1.68
CA ASN A 25 -15.86 -12.16 2.64
C ASN A 25 -14.42 -11.98 2.14
N TYR A 26 -14.19 -12.19 0.84
CA TYR A 26 -12.88 -11.99 0.25
C TYR A 26 -12.47 -10.52 0.22
N VAL A 27 -13.40 -9.60 -0.11
CA VAL A 27 -13.15 -8.15 -0.01
C VAL A 27 -12.76 -7.77 1.42
N TYR A 28 -13.46 -8.31 2.43
CA TYR A 28 -13.12 -8.09 3.84
C TYR A 28 -11.70 -8.56 4.19
N GLN A 29 -11.30 -9.75 3.74
CA GLN A 29 -9.94 -10.27 3.93
C GLN A 29 -8.88 -9.38 3.28
N ILE A 30 -9.12 -8.89 2.07
CA ILE A 30 -8.22 -7.96 1.38
C ILE A 30 -8.08 -6.65 2.17
N ARG A 31 -9.18 -6.10 2.66
CA ARG A 31 -9.15 -4.89 3.51
C ARG A 31 -8.36 -5.13 4.80
N SER A 32 -8.47 -6.31 5.41
CA SER A 32 -7.67 -6.66 6.59
C SER A 32 -6.18 -6.64 6.27
N ARG A 33 -5.77 -7.33 5.19
CA ARG A 33 -4.35 -7.37 4.78
C ARG A 33 -3.80 -5.98 4.46
N ILE A 34 -4.61 -5.11 3.86
CA ILE A 34 -4.19 -3.73 3.56
C ILE A 34 -3.95 -2.95 4.85
N ARG A 35 -4.74 -3.16 5.92
CA ARG A 35 -4.48 -2.54 7.23
C ARG A 35 -3.13 -2.99 7.79
N ASP A 36 -2.83 -4.28 7.72
CA ASP A 36 -1.55 -4.82 8.18
C ASP A 36 -0.38 -4.21 7.37
N LYS A 37 -0.56 -3.99 6.06
CA LYS A 37 0.44 -3.31 5.22
C LYS A 37 0.62 -1.82 5.58
N ILE A 38 -0.46 -1.13 5.96
CA ILE A 38 -0.39 0.26 6.41
C ILE A 38 0.37 0.35 7.73
N GLU A 39 0.14 -0.59 8.65
CA GLU A 39 0.90 -0.68 9.89
C GLU A 39 2.39 -0.92 9.62
N ALA A 40 2.73 -1.85 8.72
CA ALA A 40 4.11 -2.08 8.30
C ALA A 40 4.75 -0.84 7.65
N LEU A 41 4.00 -0.10 6.81
CA LEU A 41 4.47 1.14 6.19
C LEU A 41 4.83 2.20 7.24
N SER A 42 4.15 2.23 8.39
CA SER A 42 4.50 3.14 9.50
C SER A 42 5.94 2.89 9.99
N THR A 43 6.32 1.63 10.14
CA THR A 43 7.69 1.23 10.50
C THR A 43 8.68 1.62 9.41
N ASP A 44 8.34 1.39 8.14
CA ASP A 44 9.20 1.79 7.01
C ASP A 44 9.41 3.31 6.98
N VAL A 45 8.37 4.10 7.25
CA VAL A 45 8.43 5.56 7.35
C VAL A 45 9.38 6.02 8.46
N GLU A 46 9.39 5.36 9.61
CA GLU A 46 10.34 5.64 10.69
C GLU A 46 11.79 5.41 10.23
N ILE A 47 12.06 4.26 9.59
CA ILE A 47 13.39 3.93 9.07
C ILE A 47 13.84 4.94 8.03
N LEU A 48 12.98 5.30 7.07
CA LEU A 48 13.30 6.27 6.03
C LEU A 48 13.61 7.64 6.63
N ARG A 49 12.76 8.13 7.54
CA ARG A 49 12.96 9.42 8.21
C ARG A 49 14.27 9.51 8.97
N GLU A 50 14.68 8.43 9.63
CA GLU A 50 15.91 8.41 10.42
C GLU A 50 17.17 8.17 9.58
N SER A 51 17.08 7.26 8.60
CA SER A 51 18.26 6.73 7.91
C SER A 51 18.43 7.28 6.49
N GLN A 52 17.35 7.63 5.79
CA GLN A 52 17.33 8.00 4.37
C GLN A 52 16.33 9.17 4.13
N PRO A 53 16.62 10.38 4.64
CA PRO A 53 15.68 11.49 4.68
C PRO A 53 15.22 11.98 3.29
N ASP A 54 16.05 11.83 2.26
CA ASP A 54 15.71 12.10 0.87
C ASP A 54 14.56 11.20 0.37
N LEU A 55 14.63 9.90 0.64
CA LEU A 55 13.56 8.95 0.30
C LEU A 55 12.29 9.17 1.13
N PHE A 56 12.44 9.64 2.37
CA PHE A 56 11.29 10.05 3.18
C PHE A 56 10.59 11.27 2.57
N GLU A 57 11.32 12.28 2.12
CA GLU A 57 10.76 13.44 1.42
C GLU A 57 10.04 13.05 0.14
N GLU A 58 10.61 12.15 -0.67
CA GLU A 58 9.94 11.60 -1.87
C GLU A 58 8.61 10.91 -1.52
N LEU A 59 8.60 10.10 -0.46
CA LEU A 59 7.38 9.42 0.01
C LEU A 59 6.31 10.42 0.46
N VAL A 60 6.69 11.47 1.21
CA VAL A 60 5.76 12.51 1.66
C VAL A 60 5.18 13.26 0.47
N GLN A 61 6.00 13.66 -0.50
CA GLN A 61 5.54 14.33 -1.72
C GLN A 61 4.53 13.48 -2.51
N ALA A 62 4.70 12.16 -2.53
CA ALA A 62 3.76 11.26 -3.19
C ALA A 62 2.37 11.21 -2.51
N LEU A 63 2.24 11.68 -1.26
CA LEU A 63 0.98 11.70 -0.50
C LEU A 63 0.25 13.06 -0.56
N GLU A 64 0.94 14.15 -0.89
CA GLU A 64 0.40 15.53 -0.90
C GLU A 64 -0.40 15.89 -2.18
N LEU A 65 -1.24 14.97 -2.67
CA LEU A 65 -2.09 15.17 -3.86
C LEU A 65 -2.97 16.43 -3.82
#